data_AF-A0A2E9L7Z7-F1
#
_entry.id   AF-A0A2E9L7Z7-F1
#
_cell.length_a   1.000
_cell.length_b   1.000
_cell.length_c   1.000
_cell.angle_alpha   90.00
_cell.angle_beta   90.00
_cell.angle_gamma   90.00
#
_symmetry.space_group_name_H-M   'P 1'
#
loop_
_entity.id
_entity.type
_entity.pdbx_description
1 polymer ?
#
loop_
_entity_poly.entity_id
_entity_poly.type
_entity_poly.pdbx_seq_one_letter_code
_entity_poly.pdbx_strand_id
1 'polypeptide(L)'
;SALLRHELAYVLGQMQMDEALPTLIKILSDDKEHVMVRHEAAEALGAIGNREAVPVLEKYLHDEHIEVSQSCEVALDLLNWVSNSTID
;
A
#
# COMPACT_ATOMS: atom_id res chain seq x y z
N SER A 1 -1.12 -17.77 8.09
CA SER A 1 0.21 -17.30 8.51
C SER A 1 0.33 -15.83 8.14
N ALA A 2 0.77 -14.96 9.05
CA ALA A 2 0.98 -13.54 8.73
C ALA A 2 2.07 -13.37 7.67
N LEU A 3 3.17 -14.12 7.78
CA LEU A 3 4.26 -14.10 6.80
C LEU A 3 3.78 -14.45 5.39
N LEU A 4 2.94 -15.48 5.24
CA LEU A 4 2.41 -15.82 3.92
C LEU A 4 1.54 -14.69 3.33
N ARG A 5 0.73 -14.02 4.16
CA ARG A 5 -0.12 -12.91 3.69
C ARG A 5 0.71 -11.68 3.29
N HIS A 6 1.78 -11.40 4.04
CA HIS A 6 2.79 -10.40 3.67
C HIS A 6 3.37 -10.71 2.29
N GLU A 7 3.94 -11.91 2.08
CA GLU A 7 4.51 -12.28 0.77
C GLU A 7 3.49 -12.21 -0.37
N LEU A 8 2.23 -12.53 -0.12
CA LEU A 8 1.18 -12.39 -1.13
C LEU A 8 0.91 -10.92 -1.47
N ALA A 9 0.82 -10.03 -0.49
CA ALA A 9 0.66 -8.60 -0.73
C ALA A 9 1.85 -8.03 -1.52
N TYR A 10 3.08 -8.40 -1.12
CA TYR A 10 4.30 -8.04 -1.82
C TYR A 10 4.26 -8.43 -3.30
N VAL A 11 3.99 -9.71 -3.59
CA VAL A 11 3.96 -10.21 -4.98
C VAL A 11 2.89 -9.51 -5.80
N LEU A 12 1.69 -9.26 -5.24
CA LEU A 12 0.62 -8.53 -5.93
C LEU A 12 1.06 -7.09 -6.28
N GLY A 13 1.79 -6.44 -5.37
CA GLY A 13 2.41 -5.13 -5.58
C GLY A 13 3.43 -5.13 -6.71
N GLN A 14 4.39 -6.06 -6.68
CA GLN A 14 5.45 -6.19 -7.69
C GLN A 14 4.90 -6.56 -9.08
N MET A 15 3.81 -7.32 -9.13
CA MET A 15 3.12 -7.66 -10.38
C MET A 15 2.23 -6.52 -10.91
N GLN A 16 2.09 -5.43 -10.15
CA GLN A 16 1.25 -4.27 -10.47
C GLN A 16 -0.19 -4.66 -10.82
N MET A 17 -0.75 -5.59 -10.05
CA MET A 17 -2.10 -6.12 -10.30
C MET A 17 -3.18 -5.18 -9.78
N ASP A 18 -3.73 -4.33 -10.67
CA ASP A 18 -4.84 -3.44 -10.36
C ASP A 18 -6.05 -4.17 -9.74
N GLU A 19 -6.32 -5.42 -10.13
CA GLU A 19 -7.42 -6.20 -9.58
C GLU A 19 -7.26 -6.51 -8.08
N ALA A 20 -6.05 -6.38 -7.54
CA ALA A 20 -5.76 -6.58 -6.12
C ALA A 20 -6.14 -5.36 -5.25
N LEU A 21 -6.36 -4.17 -5.84
CA LEU A 21 -6.60 -2.93 -5.10
C LEU A 21 -7.68 -3.07 -4.01
N PRO A 22 -8.90 -3.58 -4.30
CA PRO A 22 -9.94 -3.69 -3.29
C PRO A 22 -9.54 -4.57 -2.10
N THR A 23 -8.73 -5.59 -2.35
CA THR A 23 -8.26 -6.51 -1.30
C THR A 23 -7.17 -5.84 -0.46
N LEU A 24 -6.20 -5.17 -1.09
CA LEU A 24 -5.12 -4.48 -0.39
C LEU A 24 -5.63 -3.30 0.44
N ILE A 25 -6.58 -2.52 -0.09
CA ILE A 25 -7.27 -1.44 0.64
C ILE A 25 -7.96 -1.98 1.89
N LYS A 26 -8.63 -3.13 1.77
CA LYS A 26 -9.29 -3.80 2.90
C LYS A 26 -8.28 -4.25 3.95
N ILE A 27 -7.15 -4.81 3.54
CA ILE A 27 -6.09 -5.29 4.44
C ILE A 27 -5.46 -4.12 5.21
N LEU A 28 -5.08 -3.05 4.51
CA LEU A 28 -4.54 -1.84 5.14
C LEU A 28 -5.53 -1.25 6.17
N SER A 29 -6.82 -1.32 5.87
CA SER A 29 -7.90 -0.78 6.70
C SER A 29 -8.38 -1.68 7.85
N ASP A 30 -7.81 -2.87 8.02
CA ASP A 30 -8.21 -3.79 9.07
C ASP A 30 -7.30 -3.66 10.30
N ASP A 31 -7.76 -2.93 11.32
CA ASP A 31 -7.04 -2.73 12.58
C ASP A 31 -6.78 -4.04 13.35
N LYS A 32 -7.44 -5.15 12.97
CA LYS A 32 -7.21 -6.48 13.56
C LYS A 32 -6.20 -7.30 12.77
N GLU A 33 -5.80 -6.85 11.59
CA GLU A 33 -4.78 -7.51 10.80
C GLU A 33 -3.40 -7.22 11.40
N HIS A 34 -2.50 -8.18 11.24
CA HIS A 34 -1.14 -8.09 11.73
C HIS A 34 -0.43 -6.90 11.06
N VAL A 35 0.25 -6.07 11.86
CA VAL A 35 0.96 -4.86 11.39
C VAL A 35 1.87 -5.12 10.19
N MET A 36 2.61 -6.24 10.20
CA MET A 36 3.43 -6.70 9.08
C MET A 36 2.67 -6.81 7.75
N VAL A 37 1.43 -7.31 7.80
CA VAL A 37 0.61 -7.48 6.59
C VAL A 37 0.01 -6.13 6.17
N ARG A 38 -0.33 -5.26 7.13
CA ARG A 38 -0.87 -3.93 6.86
C ARG A 38 0.15 -3.02 6.17
N HIS A 39 1.40 -2.97 6.66
CA HIS A 39 2.43 -2.13 6.01
C HIS A 39 2.73 -2.62 4.59
N GLU A 40 2.83 -3.93 4.39
CA GLU A 40 3.08 -4.49 3.07
C GLU A 40 1.92 -4.21 2.10
N ALA A 41 0.68 -4.19 2.60
CA ALA A 41 -0.46 -3.76 1.78
C ALA A 41 -0.35 -2.29 1.35
N ALA A 42 0.15 -1.39 2.21
CA ALA A 42 0.39 0.00 1.84
C ALA A 42 1.51 0.13 0.78
N GLU A 43 2.64 -0.58 0.96
CA GLU A 43 3.72 -0.60 -0.03
C GLU A 43 3.23 -1.14 -1.38
N ALA A 44 2.49 -2.25 -1.36
CA ALA A 44 1.93 -2.86 -2.56
C ALA A 44 0.98 -1.92 -3.31
N LEU A 45 0.15 -1.15 -2.60
CA LEU A 45 -0.72 -0.13 -3.20
C LEU A 45 0.08 0.96 -3.92
N GLY A 46 1.20 1.40 -3.35
CA GLY A 46 2.13 2.32 -4.01
C GLY A 46 2.78 1.71 -5.25
N ALA A 47 3.25 0.48 -5.15
CA ALA A 47 3.92 -0.25 -6.23
C ALA A 47 3.00 -0.54 -7.44
N ILE A 48 1.71 -0.80 -7.19
CA ILE A 48 0.70 -0.96 -8.26
C ILE A 48 0.58 0.33 -9.08
N GLY A 49 0.78 1.51 -8.46
CA GLY A 49 0.78 2.77 -9.19
C GLY A 49 -0.61 3.36 -9.45
N ASN A 50 -1.67 2.69 -8.99
CA ASN A 50 -3.05 3.14 -9.21
C ASN A 50 -3.46 4.19 -8.18
N ARG A 51 -3.79 5.39 -8.68
CA ARG A 51 -4.14 6.54 -7.85
C ARG A 51 -5.47 6.41 -7.11
N GLU A 52 -6.29 5.40 -7.40
CA GLU A 52 -7.44 5.05 -6.56
C GLU A 52 -7.04 4.66 -5.13
N ALA A 53 -5.77 4.29 -4.90
CA ALA A 53 -5.24 4.01 -3.56
C ALA A 53 -4.97 5.27 -2.72
N VAL A 54 -4.85 6.46 -3.32
CA VAL A 54 -4.43 7.69 -2.61
C VAL A 54 -5.29 7.99 -1.38
N PRO A 55 -6.64 7.95 -1.43
CA PRO A 55 -7.45 8.30 -0.26
C PRO A 55 -7.23 7.37 0.93
N VAL A 56 -6.97 6.07 0.71
CA VAL A 56 -6.71 5.15 1.81
C VAL A 56 -5.30 5.36 2.39
N LEU A 57 -4.31 5.61 1.54
CA LEU A 57 -2.94 5.87 1.98
C LEU A 57 -2.87 7.15 2.82
N GLU A 58 -3.52 8.23 2.37
CA GLU A 58 -3.62 9.49 3.13
C GLU A 58 -4.29 9.30 4.49
N LYS A 59 -5.35 8.48 4.56
CA LYS A 59 -6.05 8.18 5.81
C LYS A 59 -5.12 7.58 6.87
N TYR A 60 -4.15 6.76 6.47
CA TYR A 60 -3.24 6.05 7.39
C TYR A 60 -1.84 6.66 7.48
N LEU A 61 -1.64 7.91 7.03
CA LEU A 61 -0.38 8.65 7.22
C LEU A 61 0.00 8.89 8.70
N HIS A 62 -0.96 8.78 9.60
CA HIS A 62 -0.76 8.96 11.04
C HIS A 62 -1.25 7.73 11.83
N ASP A 63 -1.16 6.54 11.22
CA ASP A 63 -1.44 5.28 11.90
C ASP A 63 -0.60 5.14 13.18
N GLU A 64 -1.16 4.49 14.20
CA GLU A 64 -0.44 4.27 15.47
C GLU A 64 0.80 3.37 15.29
N HIS A 65 0.79 2.53 14.25
CA HIS A 65 1.93 1.73 13.86
C HIS A 65 2.80 2.46 12.87
N ILE A 66 4.04 2.74 13.27
CA ILE A 66 4.98 3.52 12.48
C ILE A 66 5.26 2.87 11.13
N GLU A 67 5.31 1.54 11.08
CA GLU A 67 5.53 0.75 9.86
C GLU A 67 4.45 1.04 8.82
N VAL A 68 3.19 1.14 9.25
CA VAL A 68 2.06 1.45 8.35
C VAL A 68 2.13 2.90 7.89
N SER A 69 2.36 3.84 8.81
CA SER A 69 2.41 5.27 8.47
C SER A 69 3.55 5.60 7.48
N GLN A 70 4.75 5.05 7.69
CA GLN A 70 5.90 5.25 6.81
C GLN A 70 5.70 4.59 5.45
N SER A 71 5.07 3.41 5.42
CA SER A 71 4.74 2.74 4.15
C SER A 71 3.73 3.54 3.33
N CYS A 72 2.73 4.14 3.97
CA CYS A 72 1.78 5.03 3.32
C CYS A 72 2.47 6.30 2.76
N GLU A 73 3.39 6.90 3.50
CA GLU A 73 4.19 8.04 3.05
C GLU A 73 5.01 7.68 1.79
N VAL A 74 5.77 6.58 1.86
CA VAL A 74 6.58 6.09 0.73
C VAL A 74 5.71 5.78 -0.49
N ALA A 75 4.56 5.11 -0.29
CA ALA A 75 3.64 4.79 -1.37
C ALA A 75 3.09 6.05 -2.06
N LEU A 76 2.72 7.08 -1.28
CA LEU A 76 2.25 8.35 -1.82
C LEU A 76 3.35 9.11 -2.58
N ASP A 77 4.56 9.13 -2.04
CA ASP A 77 5.73 9.73 -2.71
C ASP A 77 6.02 9.04 -4.04
N LEU A 78 5.96 7.71 -4.09
CA LEU A 78 6.11 6.95 -5.32
C LEU A 78 5.03 7.31 -6.35
N LEU A 79 3.76 7.34 -5.95
CA LEU A 79 2.65 7.71 -6.83
C LEU A 79 2.78 9.13 -7.38
N ASN A 80 3.28 10.06 -6.57
CA ASN A 80 3.52 11.44 -6.97
C ASN A 80 4.73 11.55 -7.92
N TRP A 81 5.81 10.82 -7.62
CA TRP A 81 7.00 10.79 -8.47
C TRP A 81 6.67 10.23 -9.86
N VAL A 82 5.96 9.11 -9.95
CA VAL A 82 5.54 8.52 -11.23
C VAL A 82 4.66 9.50 -12.01
N SER A 83 3.66 10.09 -11.35
CA SER A 83 2.76 11.06 -12.00
C SER A 83 3.50 12.28 -12.57
N ASN A 84 4.51 12.77 -11.86
CA ASN A 84 5.30 13.92 -12.30
C ASN A 84 6.32 13.55 -13.38
N SER A 85 6.85 12.33 -13.35
CA SER A 85 7.85 11.85 -14.31
C SER A 85 7.25 11.49 -15.69
N THR A 86 5.93 11.26 -15.76
CA THR A 86 5.21 11.00 -17.03
C THR A 86 4.83 12.27 -17.81
N ILE A 87 5.22 13.46 -17.36
CA ILE A 87 4.91 14.75 -18.02
C ILE A 87 6.03 15.22 -18.97
N ASP A 88 7.14 14.47 -19.07
CA ASP A 88 8.26 14.74 -19.99
C ASP A 88 8.21 13.92 -21.29
#